data_AF-A0A7S4FZH7-F1
#
_entry.id   AF-A0A7S4FZH7-F1
#
_cell.length_a   1.000
_cell.length_b   1.000
_cell.length_c   1.000
_cell.angle_alpha   90.00
_cell.angle_beta   90.00
_cell.angle_gamma   90.00
#
_symmetry.space_group_name_H-M   'P 1'
#
loop_
_entity.id
_entity.type
_entity.pdbx_description
1 polymer ?
#
loop_
_entity_poly.entity_id
_entity_poly.type
_entity_poly.pdbx_seq_one_letter_code
_entity_poly.pdbx_strand_id
1 'polypeptide(L)'
;FFFGPIMADEEEKRKLVEDAERDKKLREELEAVERDAQEEERRKRIERKKQMRKAKKTREEEKKEEAENDAVIADELAAKAAELGDGAKEKYTFSNGDTYEGEWQNGTMHGKGTYYYAKSGNSYTGEWQNNKKHGYGTFTYRISGNVYKGEWLDGVKHGKGIFTDSSGNEYNGDWREGVMSGQGTYKYSNGDAYKGTFLEDEFNGFGVFTYANGDKYEGEWLEGAHNGRGKLTYADSGHCYDGEWVNDQKQGRGKYTCKEFSYDGDWKDGYMSGQGTYCYENGDKYIGTWLNDREHGQGTYLFAEGNKYEGEWKDGMRNGKGLYMHPNGEKYDGEWKDNMKHGKGTYFYASGASYTGDWQDDVMHGKGIYTYSSGKKYDVTFNNGKCVEKVSLAAGATAAPAQPSAPAAADMPAWIKNLPIDDEMKAIFVKERIDEKAYLLLSGDDLKELGFPLGPRKLLLQDIASRGGQSAAAEGGGDE
;
A
#
# COMPACT_ATOMS: atom_id res chain seq x y z
N PHE A 1 -1.75 11.00 -44.82
CA PHE A 1 -0.78 11.89 -44.13
C PHE A 1 0.19 10.98 -43.39
N PHE A 2 1.49 11.02 -43.70
CA PHE A 2 2.48 10.17 -43.02
C PHE A 2 2.70 10.70 -41.60
N PHE A 3 2.19 10.00 -40.58
CA PHE A 3 2.78 10.12 -39.25
C PHE A 3 4.17 9.50 -39.34
N GLY A 4 5.20 10.35 -39.31
CA GLY A 4 6.57 9.89 -39.14
C GLY A 4 6.68 9.10 -37.84
N PRO A 5 7.63 8.16 -37.74
CA PRO A 5 7.95 7.57 -36.46
C PRO A 5 8.32 8.72 -35.53
N ILE A 6 7.68 8.80 -34.36
CA ILE A 6 8.32 9.44 -33.21
C ILE A 6 9.49 8.52 -32.90
N MET A 7 10.59 8.70 -33.65
CA MET A 7 11.89 8.25 -33.21
C MET A 7 12.08 9.01 -31.92
N ALA A 8 11.89 8.35 -30.78
CA ALA A 8 12.70 8.71 -29.65
C ALA A 8 14.13 8.65 -30.18
N ASP A 9 14.74 9.82 -30.31
CA ASP A 9 16.15 10.01 -30.58
C ASP A 9 16.94 8.95 -29.78
N GLU A 10 18.02 8.38 -30.33
CA GLU A 10 18.92 7.52 -29.54
C GLU A 10 19.32 8.21 -28.22
N GLU A 11 19.37 9.54 -28.21
CA GLU A 11 19.55 10.40 -27.06
C GLU A 11 18.33 10.43 -26.10
N GLU A 12 17.09 10.41 -26.60
CA GLU A 12 15.87 10.29 -25.78
C GLU A 12 15.72 8.87 -25.19
N LYS A 13 16.03 7.83 -25.96
CA LYS A 13 16.06 6.46 -25.43
C LYS A 13 17.16 6.29 -24.38
N ARG A 14 18.33 6.87 -24.58
CA ARG A 14 19.41 6.92 -23.58
C ARG A 14 18.97 7.70 -22.34
N LYS A 15 18.34 8.86 -22.50
CA LYS A 15 17.79 9.63 -21.36
C LYS A 15 16.74 8.86 -20.58
N LEU A 16 15.81 8.19 -21.25
CA LEU A 16 14.80 7.36 -20.59
C LEU A 16 15.41 6.19 -19.83
N VAL A 17 16.46 5.56 -20.37
CA VAL A 17 17.22 4.51 -19.69
C VAL A 17 18.01 5.08 -18.51
N GLU A 18 18.70 6.20 -18.68
CA GLU A 18 19.44 6.89 -17.62
C GLU A 18 18.53 7.40 -16.50
N ASP A 19 17.35 7.92 -16.84
CA ASP A 19 16.33 8.36 -15.89
C ASP A 19 15.73 7.15 -15.17
N ALA A 20 15.42 6.06 -15.87
CA ALA A 20 14.97 4.82 -15.23
C ALA A 20 16.05 4.20 -14.31
N GLU A 21 17.32 4.27 -14.69
CA GLU A 21 18.45 3.84 -13.85
C GLU A 21 18.63 4.76 -12.63
N ARG A 22 18.46 6.07 -12.80
CA ARG A 22 18.50 7.04 -11.70
C ARG A 22 17.34 6.83 -10.74
N ASP A 23 16.13 6.61 -11.25
CA ASP A 23 14.94 6.33 -10.44
C ASP A 23 15.11 5.01 -9.68
N LYS A 24 15.63 3.98 -10.34
CA LYS A 24 16.00 2.71 -9.71
C LYS A 24 17.01 2.93 -8.58
N LYS A 25 18.06 3.71 -8.82
CA LYS A 25 19.09 4.00 -7.82
C LYS A 25 18.52 4.79 -6.63
N LEU A 26 17.69 5.80 -6.88
CA LEU A 26 17.05 6.59 -5.82
C LEU A 26 16.12 5.73 -4.97
N ARG A 27 15.38 4.81 -5.59
CA ARG A 27 14.53 3.83 -4.88
C ARG A 27 15.36 2.85 -4.06
N GLU A 28 16.45 2.30 -4.62
CA GLU A 28 17.37 1.42 -3.87
C GLU A 28 17.99 2.15 -2.65
N GLU A 29 18.28 3.46 -2.80
CA GLU A 29 18.75 4.31 -1.70
C GLU A 29 17.65 4.55 -0.64
N LEU A 30 16.41 4.83 -1.04
CA LEU A 30 15.27 4.96 -0.12
C LEU A 30 14.96 3.65 0.61
N GLU A 31 14.98 2.52 -0.11
CA GLU A 31 14.83 1.17 0.47
C GLU A 31 15.98 0.85 1.44
N ALA A 32 17.19 1.31 1.18
CA ALA A 32 18.30 1.18 2.13
C ALA A 32 18.04 2.00 3.40
N VAL A 33 17.56 3.24 3.27
CA VAL A 33 17.20 4.09 4.41
C VAL A 33 16.06 3.48 5.23
N GLU A 34 15.02 2.94 4.59
CA GLU A 34 13.92 2.28 5.29
C GLU A 34 14.37 1.00 5.99
N ARG A 35 15.23 0.19 5.36
CA ARG A 35 15.82 -0.99 6.00
C ARG A 35 16.68 -0.62 7.20
N ASP A 36 17.50 0.42 7.08
CA ASP A 36 18.34 0.90 8.18
C ASP A 36 17.47 1.41 9.35
N ALA A 37 16.38 2.13 9.06
CA ALA A 37 15.42 2.57 10.07
C ALA A 37 14.71 1.38 10.76
N GLN A 38 14.27 0.37 10.00
CA GLN A 38 13.69 -0.86 10.55
C GLN A 38 14.70 -1.64 11.39
N GLU A 39 15.96 -1.69 10.97
CA GLU A 39 17.01 -2.37 11.72
C GLU A 39 17.36 -1.60 13.01
N GLU A 40 17.35 -0.27 12.98
CA GLU A 40 17.51 0.57 14.17
C GLU A 40 16.39 0.31 15.18
N GLU A 41 15.13 0.29 14.74
CA GLU A 41 13.97 -0.08 15.58
C GLU A 41 14.13 -1.48 16.18
N ARG A 42 14.54 -2.46 15.36
CA ARG A 42 14.82 -3.82 15.83
C ARG A 42 15.92 -3.84 16.89
N ARG A 43 16.98 -3.04 16.74
CA ARG A 43 18.07 -2.90 17.74
C ARG A 43 17.54 -2.27 19.03
N LYS A 44 16.74 -1.21 18.95
CA LYS A 44 16.07 -0.57 20.11
C LYS A 44 15.20 -1.59 20.85
N ARG A 45 14.43 -2.42 20.15
CA ARG A 45 13.61 -3.49 20.75
C ARG A 45 14.45 -4.56 21.46
N ILE A 46 15.54 -5.01 20.83
CA ILE A 46 16.46 -5.97 21.47
C ILE A 46 17.04 -5.37 22.75
N GLU A 47 17.40 -4.09 22.73
CA GLU A 47 17.92 -3.39 23.90
C GLU A 47 16.86 -3.23 25.00
N ARG A 48 15.62 -2.87 24.64
CA ARG A 48 14.46 -2.88 25.57
C ARG A 48 14.27 -4.26 26.21
N LYS A 49 14.30 -5.34 25.43
CA LYS A 49 14.19 -6.73 25.95
C LYS A 49 15.36 -7.08 26.88
N LYS A 50 16.58 -6.62 26.60
CA LYS A 50 17.73 -6.82 27.52
C LYS A 50 17.52 -6.06 28.83
N GLN A 51 17.07 -4.81 28.75
CA GLN A 51 16.76 -3.99 29.93
C GLN A 51 15.67 -4.64 30.78
N MET A 52 14.59 -5.13 30.16
CA MET A 52 13.51 -5.85 30.85
C MET A 52 14.00 -7.15 31.50
N ARG A 53 14.84 -7.94 30.80
CA ARG A 53 15.48 -9.14 31.39
C ARG A 53 16.36 -8.80 32.59
N LYS A 54 17.14 -7.73 32.49
CA LYS A 54 17.96 -7.22 33.61
C LYS A 54 17.06 -6.79 34.78
N ALA A 55 15.99 -6.04 34.52
CA ALA A 55 15.03 -5.61 35.53
C ALA A 55 14.32 -6.79 36.20
N LYS A 56 13.92 -7.81 35.43
CA LYS A 56 13.33 -9.05 35.95
C LYS A 56 14.30 -9.77 36.88
N LYS A 57 15.58 -9.89 36.49
CA LYS A 57 16.62 -10.49 37.33
C LYS A 57 16.82 -9.71 38.63
N THR A 58 16.93 -8.37 38.54
CA THR A 58 17.03 -7.52 39.74
C THR A 58 15.82 -7.69 40.66
N ARG A 59 14.60 -7.75 40.12
CA ARG A 59 13.38 -8.00 40.90
C ARG A 59 13.39 -9.36 41.59
N GLU A 60 13.88 -10.41 40.93
CA GLU A 60 14.02 -11.74 41.52
C GLU A 60 15.03 -11.75 42.68
N GLU A 61 16.15 -11.05 42.54
CA GLU A 61 17.14 -10.88 43.61
C GLU A 61 16.57 -10.10 44.79
N GLU A 62 15.88 -8.97 44.54
CA GLU A 62 15.21 -8.16 45.57
C GLU A 62 14.11 -8.96 46.29
N LYS A 63 13.30 -9.74 45.56
CA LYS A 63 12.25 -10.59 46.14
C LYS A 63 12.82 -11.71 47.00
N LYS A 64 13.98 -12.27 46.62
CA LYS A 64 14.65 -13.30 47.40
C LYS A 64 15.20 -12.73 48.71
N GLU A 65 15.87 -11.58 48.65
CA GLU A 65 16.37 -10.90 49.86
C GLU A 65 15.22 -10.52 50.81
N GLU A 66 14.11 -10.02 50.28
CA GLU A 66 12.93 -9.70 51.08
C GLU A 66 12.33 -10.94 51.75
N ALA A 67 12.19 -12.05 51.03
CA ALA A 67 11.68 -13.31 51.60
C ALA A 67 12.61 -13.88 52.69
N GLU A 68 13.93 -13.74 52.53
CA GLU A 68 14.91 -14.14 53.56
C GLU A 68 14.76 -13.27 54.82
N ASN A 69 14.56 -11.96 54.66
CA ASN A 69 14.32 -11.06 55.81
C ASN A 69 12.98 -11.38 56.50
N ASP A 70 11.89 -11.52 55.73
CA ASP A 70 10.55 -11.81 56.24
C ASP A 70 10.53 -13.12 57.07
N ALA A 71 11.31 -14.13 56.67
CA ALA A 71 11.44 -15.38 57.42
C ALA A 71 12.12 -15.19 58.79
N VAL A 72 13.20 -14.39 58.85
CA VAL A 72 13.91 -14.09 60.11
C VAL A 72 12.99 -13.34 61.08
N ILE A 73 12.21 -12.40 60.56
CA ILE A 73 11.30 -11.58 61.37
C ILE A 73 10.10 -12.40 61.86
N ALA A 74 9.57 -13.31 61.03
CA ALA A 74 8.44 -14.15 61.41
C ALA A 74 8.74 -15.01 62.66
N ASP A 75 9.94 -15.59 62.75
CA ASP A 75 10.38 -16.35 63.92
C ASP A 75 10.52 -15.46 65.17
N GLU A 76 11.06 -14.25 65.02
CA GLU A 76 11.19 -13.30 66.13
C GLU A 76 9.82 -12.82 66.64
N LEU A 77 8.91 -12.47 65.74
CA LEU A 77 7.55 -12.04 66.08
C LEU A 77 6.75 -13.17 66.75
N ALA A 78 6.89 -14.42 66.29
CA ALA A 78 6.27 -15.57 66.93
C ALA A 78 6.77 -15.77 68.37
N ALA A 79 8.07 -15.57 68.62
CA ALA A 79 8.65 -15.66 69.96
C ALA A 79 8.24 -14.50 70.87
N LYS A 80 7.92 -13.33 70.30
CA LYS A 80 7.64 -12.08 71.02
C LYS A 80 6.16 -11.67 71.05
N ALA A 81 5.26 -12.48 70.49
CA ALA A 81 3.83 -12.17 70.39
C ALA A 81 3.16 -11.79 71.73
N ALA A 82 3.61 -12.40 72.85
CA ALA A 82 3.08 -12.09 74.18
C ALA A 82 3.60 -10.75 74.77
N GLU A 83 4.75 -10.25 74.29
CA GLU A 83 5.37 -9.00 74.74
C GLU A 83 4.93 -7.78 73.90
N LEU A 84 4.43 -8.00 72.68
CA LEU A 84 4.01 -7.00 71.70
C LEU A 84 2.48 -6.76 71.70
N GLY A 85 1.81 -6.95 72.84
CA GLY A 85 0.35 -6.81 72.98
C GLY A 85 -0.19 -5.41 72.64
N ASP A 86 -1.53 -5.32 72.50
CA ASP A 86 -2.27 -4.12 72.10
C ASP A 86 -1.87 -2.88 72.94
N GLY A 87 -0.96 -2.07 72.41
CA GLY A 87 -0.35 -0.92 73.07
C GLY A 87 1.18 -0.83 73.02
N ALA A 88 1.88 -1.77 72.37
CA ALA A 88 3.33 -1.85 72.41
C ALA A 88 4.05 -1.07 71.29
N LYS A 89 4.68 0.05 71.70
CA LYS A 89 5.71 0.84 71.00
C LYS A 89 5.35 1.39 69.61
N GLU A 90 5.30 2.72 69.51
CA GLU A 90 5.27 3.43 68.21
C GLU A 90 6.38 2.92 67.27
N LYS A 91 7.53 2.48 67.80
CA LYS A 91 8.69 1.98 67.04
C LYS A 91 9.33 0.71 67.65
N TYR A 92 9.54 -0.31 66.82
CA TYR A 92 10.23 -1.57 67.14
C TYR A 92 11.47 -1.76 66.25
N THR A 93 12.53 -2.33 66.82
CA THR A 93 13.77 -2.69 66.10
C THR A 93 14.01 -4.19 66.24
N PHE A 94 14.07 -4.88 65.11
CA PHE A 94 14.28 -6.32 65.01
C PHE A 94 15.77 -6.68 65.21
N SER A 95 16.04 -7.94 65.51
CA SER A 95 17.41 -8.46 65.71
C SER A 95 18.30 -8.34 64.47
N ASN A 96 17.71 -8.32 63.27
CA ASN A 96 18.40 -8.07 62.00
C ASN A 96 18.69 -6.58 61.74
N GLY A 97 18.27 -5.69 62.64
CA GLY A 97 18.44 -4.24 62.56
C GLY A 97 17.29 -3.50 61.87
N ASP A 98 16.35 -4.20 61.25
CA ASP A 98 15.19 -3.58 60.62
C ASP A 98 14.33 -2.85 61.66
N THR A 99 13.53 -1.88 61.21
CA THR A 99 12.63 -1.16 62.12
C THR A 99 11.23 -1.05 61.57
N TYR A 100 10.23 -1.27 62.42
CA TYR A 100 8.83 -0.99 62.14
C TYR A 100 8.34 0.14 63.05
N GLU A 101 7.68 1.12 62.48
CA GLU A 101 7.05 2.23 63.20
C GLU A 101 5.59 2.33 62.76
N GLY A 102 4.65 1.95 63.62
CA GLY A 102 3.24 1.87 63.23
C GLY A 102 2.34 1.11 64.21
N GLU A 103 1.14 0.82 63.72
CA GLU A 103 0.09 0.13 64.48
C GLU A 103 0.39 -1.38 64.62
N TRP A 104 -0.04 -1.94 65.75
CA TRP A 104 0.09 -3.36 66.09
C TRP A 104 -1.28 -3.92 66.49
N GLN A 105 -1.55 -5.16 66.11
CA GLN A 105 -2.74 -5.89 66.54
C GLN A 105 -2.36 -7.34 66.83
N ASN A 106 -2.67 -7.83 68.04
CA ASN A 106 -2.38 -9.21 68.47
C ASN A 106 -0.91 -9.64 68.23
N GLY A 107 0.05 -8.74 68.48
CA GLY A 107 1.47 -9.01 68.28
C GLY A 107 1.92 -9.06 66.82
N THR A 108 1.09 -8.60 65.88
CA THR A 108 1.41 -8.50 64.45
C THR A 108 1.34 -7.06 63.97
N MET A 109 2.19 -6.70 62.99
CA MET A 109 2.12 -5.42 62.29
C MET A 109 0.77 -5.36 61.55
N HIS A 110 0.01 -4.30 61.83
CA HIS A 110 -1.35 -4.11 61.34
C HIS A 110 -1.60 -2.62 61.09
N GLY A 111 -2.68 -2.27 60.38
CA GLY A 111 -3.09 -0.88 60.21
C GLY A 111 -2.05 -0.08 59.42
N LYS A 112 -1.74 1.15 59.82
CA LYS A 112 -0.74 1.96 59.12
C LYS A 112 0.63 1.87 59.79
N GLY A 113 1.67 1.76 58.98
CA GLY A 113 3.04 1.71 59.48
C GLY A 113 4.10 1.90 58.42
N THR A 114 5.31 2.19 58.89
CA THR A 114 6.52 2.29 58.10
C THR A 114 7.51 1.21 58.53
N TYR A 115 7.95 0.41 57.57
CA TYR A 115 9.00 -0.58 57.73
C TYR A 115 10.26 -0.13 57.00
N TYR A 116 11.40 -0.25 57.66
CA TYR A 116 12.72 0.08 57.12
C TYR A 116 13.61 -1.16 57.17
N TYR A 117 14.13 -1.55 56.01
CA TYR A 117 15.03 -2.68 55.85
C TYR A 117 16.47 -2.21 56.06
N ALA A 118 17.13 -2.60 57.14
CA ALA A 118 18.44 -2.06 57.51
C ALA A 118 19.55 -2.42 56.51
N LYS A 119 19.47 -3.62 55.93
CA LYS A 119 20.50 -4.13 54.99
C LYS A 119 20.45 -3.45 53.63
N SER A 120 19.27 -3.39 53.00
CA SER A 120 19.07 -2.78 51.67
C SER A 120 18.85 -1.26 51.76
N GLY A 121 18.40 -0.79 52.92
CA GLY A 121 17.92 0.56 53.15
C GLY A 121 16.57 0.85 52.48
N ASN A 122 15.89 -0.16 51.93
CA ASN A 122 14.55 -0.02 51.37
C ASN A 122 13.56 0.39 52.45
N SER A 123 12.42 0.93 52.05
CA SER A 123 11.33 1.21 52.97
C SER A 123 9.97 0.93 52.37
N TYR A 124 9.03 0.52 53.22
CA TYR A 124 7.61 0.48 52.91
C TYR A 124 6.86 1.36 53.89
N THR A 125 6.00 2.25 53.39
CA THR A 125 5.07 3.03 54.19
C THR A 125 3.67 2.82 53.64
N GLY A 126 2.78 2.24 54.43
CA GLY A 126 1.43 1.91 53.97
C GLY A 126 0.63 1.11 54.96
N GLU A 127 -0.39 0.45 54.45
CA GLU A 127 -1.23 -0.47 55.21
C GLU A 127 -0.55 -1.83 55.42
N TRP A 128 -0.83 -2.45 56.56
CA TRP A 128 -0.30 -3.72 57.01
C TRP A 128 -1.45 -4.61 57.49
N GLN A 129 -1.35 -5.89 57.19
CA GLN A 129 -2.25 -6.91 57.71
C GLN A 129 -1.46 -8.17 58.02
N ASN A 130 -1.48 -8.59 59.29
CA ASN A 130 -0.84 -9.83 59.77
C ASN A 130 0.62 -9.94 59.33
N ASN A 131 1.43 -8.90 59.61
CA ASN A 131 2.84 -8.81 59.22
C ASN A 131 3.13 -8.70 57.72
N LYS A 132 2.10 -8.53 56.87
CA LYS A 132 2.27 -8.36 55.43
C LYS A 132 1.83 -6.98 54.97
N LYS A 133 2.55 -6.44 53.99
CA LYS A 133 2.12 -5.25 53.24
C LYS A 133 0.76 -5.54 52.61
N HIS A 134 -0.21 -4.68 52.85
CA HIS A 134 -1.59 -4.84 52.39
C HIS A 134 -2.17 -3.47 52.04
N GLY A 135 -3.33 -3.42 51.39
CA GLY A 135 -4.04 -2.15 51.13
C GLY A 135 -3.19 -1.20 50.29
N TYR A 136 -3.25 0.10 50.55
CA TYR A 136 -2.44 1.07 49.80
C TYR A 136 -1.10 1.35 50.50
N GLY A 137 -0.02 1.40 49.72
CA GLY A 137 1.32 1.65 50.26
C GLY A 137 2.35 2.12 49.23
N THR A 138 3.41 2.73 49.75
CA THR A 138 4.58 3.19 48.99
C THR A 138 5.79 2.35 49.37
N PHE A 139 6.43 1.71 48.40
CA PHE A 139 7.71 1.04 48.57
C PHE A 139 8.81 1.79 47.84
N THR A 140 9.87 2.16 48.57
CA THR A 140 11.04 2.87 48.05
C THR A 140 12.23 1.95 48.06
N TYR A 141 12.81 1.72 46.88
CA TYR A 141 14.04 0.95 46.73
C TYR A 141 15.21 1.92 46.83
N ARG A 142 15.97 1.89 47.92
CA ARG A 142 16.99 2.94 48.19
C ARG A 142 18.15 2.89 47.21
N ILE A 143 18.64 1.70 46.88
CA ILE A 143 19.82 1.53 46.04
C ILE A 143 19.49 1.83 44.58
N SER A 144 18.39 1.27 44.07
CA SER A 144 17.97 1.54 42.69
C SER A 144 17.39 2.94 42.54
N GLY A 145 16.67 3.46 43.54
CA GLY A 145 15.88 4.69 43.44
C GLY A 145 14.48 4.46 42.89
N ASN A 146 14.10 3.20 42.62
CA ASN A 146 12.77 2.86 42.15
C ASN A 146 11.72 3.11 43.24
N VAL A 147 10.51 3.47 42.84
CA VAL A 147 9.39 3.71 43.76
C VAL A 147 8.14 3.04 43.22
N TYR A 148 7.45 2.28 44.05
CA TYR A 148 6.10 1.80 43.78
C TYR A 148 5.11 2.46 44.73
N LYS A 149 3.98 2.95 44.23
CA LYS A 149 2.87 3.52 44.99
C LYS A 149 1.58 2.88 44.50
N GLY A 150 0.93 2.06 45.32
CA GLY A 150 -0.25 1.35 44.84
C GLY A 150 -0.80 0.37 45.85
N GLU A 151 -1.68 -0.49 45.35
CA GLU A 151 -2.30 -1.54 46.12
C GLU A 151 -1.35 -2.73 46.35
N TRP A 152 -1.46 -3.33 47.53
CA TRP A 152 -0.70 -4.48 47.98
C TRP A 152 -1.68 -5.54 48.48
N LEU A 153 -1.40 -6.79 48.13
CA LEU A 153 -2.12 -7.94 48.61
C LEU A 153 -1.11 -8.98 49.08
N ASP A 154 -1.15 -9.30 50.37
CA ASP A 154 -0.30 -10.30 51.02
C ASP A 154 1.19 -10.15 50.70
N GLY A 155 1.70 -8.92 50.75
CA GLY A 155 3.11 -8.62 50.51
C GLY A 155 3.46 -8.39 49.04
N VAL A 156 2.52 -8.56 48.11
CA VAL A 156 2.76 -8.48 46.66
C VAL A 156 2.01 -7.30 46.04
N LYS A 157 2.64 -6.59 45.10
CA LYS A 157 2.01 -5.50 44.33
C LYS A 157 0.79 -6.04 43.58
N HIS A 158 -0.35 -5.39 43.73
CA HIS A 158 -1.64 -5.83 43.18
C HIS A 158 -2.50 -4.61 42.80
N GLY A 159 -3.66 -4.85 42.17
CA GLY A 159 -4.65 -3.80 41.93
C GLY A 159 -4.11 -2.64 41.10
N LYS A 160 -4.42 -1.39 41.48
CA LYS A 160 -3.88 -0.21 40.80
C LYS A 160 -2.58 0.26 41.45
N GLY A 161 -1.63 0.70 40.62
CA GLY A 161 -0.40 1.27 41.13
C GLY A 161 0.44 2.00 40.10
N ILE A 162 1.30 2.87 40.61
CA ILE A 162 2.29 3.65 39.88
C ILE A 162 3.67 3.13 40.26
N PHE A 163 4.48 2.79 39.26
CA PHE A 163 5.89 2.46 39.42
C PHE A 163 6.72 3.48 38.66
N THR A 164 7.66 4.11 39.36
CA THR A 164 8.65 5.01 38.77
C THR A 164 10.02 4.39 38.93
N ASP A 165 10.74 4.20 37.84
CA ASP A 165 12.13 3.73 37.91
C ASP A 165 13.12 4.89 38.08
N SER A 166 14.37 4.53 38.39
CA SER A 166 15.46 5.48 38.59
C SER A 166 15.86 6.28 37.35
N SER A 167 15.41 5.86 36.17
CA SER A 167 15.66 6.53 34.90
C SER A 167 14.54 7.51 34.54
N GLY A 168 13.51 7.62 35.38
CA GLY A 168 12.35 8.49 35.20
C GLY A 168 11.23 7.88 34.35
N ASN A 169 11.31 6.58 34.01
CA ASN A 169 10.19 5.91 33.36
C ASN A 169 9.08 5.65 34.39
N GLU A 170 7.83 5.79 33.96
CA GLU A 170 6.66 5.65 34.82
C GLU A 170 5.66 4.67 34.21
N TYR A 171 5.29 3.63 34.94
CA TYR A 171 4.10 2.83 34.68
C TYR A 171 2.98 3.24 35.63
N ASN A 172 1.77 3.42 35.12
CA ASN A 172 0.56 3.64 35.88
C ASN A 172 -0.55 2.72 35.34
N GLY A 173 -0.93 1.70 36.10
CA GLY A 173 -1.88 0.71 35.61
C GLY A 173 -2.21 -0.41 36.59
N ASP A 174 -2.72 -1.50 36.04
CA ASP A 174 -3.09 -2.71 36.75
C ASP A 174 -1.85 -3.57 37.09
N TRP A 175 -1.87 -4.15 38.29
CA TRP A 175 -0.84 -5.03 38.82
C TRP A 175 -1.46 -6.35 39.24
N ARG A 176 -0.79 -7.43 38.87
CA ARG A 176 -1.18 -8.77 39.32
C ARG A 176 0.09 -9.53 39.67
N GLU A 177 0.13 -10.15 40.84
CA GLU A 177 1.24 -11.01 41.28
C GLU A 177 2.64 -10.34 41.14
N GLY A 178 2.70 -9.02 41.32
CA GLY A 178 3.95 -8.26 41.26
C GLY A 178 4.42 -7.83 39.87
N VAL A 179 3.63 -8.13 38.82
CA VAL A 179 3.92 -7.74 37.42
C VAL A 179 2.89 -6.74 36.90
N MET A 180 3.29 -5.92 35.92
CA MET A 180 2.37 -5.09 35.16
C MET A 180 1.45 -6.01 34.35
N SER A 181 0.15 -5.80 34.45
CA SER A 181 -0.89 -6.61 33.82
C SER A 181 -2.06 -5.70 33.44
N GLY A 182 -3.06 -6.19 32.70
CA GLY A 182 -4.31 -5.45 32.50
C GLY A 182 -4.10 -4.11 31.78
N GLN A 183 -4.86 -3.06 32.13
CA GLN A 183 -4.76 -1.77 31.47
C GLN A 183 -3.72 -0.88 32.16
N GLY A 184 -2.91 -0.19 31.37
CA GLY A 184 -1.93 0.74 31.91
C GLY A 184 -1.45 1.79 30.92
N THR A 185 -0.72 2.77 31.44
CA THR A 185 0.06 3.74 30.68
C THR A 185 1.50 3.63 31.12
N TYR A 186 2.42 3.48 30.17
CA TYR A 186 3.85 3.51 30.39
C TYR A 186 4.43 4.74 29.70
N LYS A 187 5.04 5.64 30.45
CA LYS A 187 5.72 6.83 29.96
C LYS A 187 7.22 6.63 30.10
N TYR A 188 7.93 6.81 29.01
CA TYR A 188 9.38 6.74 29.00
C TYR A 188 9.98 8.13 29.21
N SER A 189 11.16 8.19 29.83
CA SER A 189 11.86 9.46 30.07
C SER A 189 12.37 10.13 28.78
N ASN A 190 12.46 9.38 27.68
CA ASN A 190 12.77 9.91 26.34
C ASN A 190 11.57 10.59 25.65
N GLY A 191 10.37 10.53 26.23
CA GLY A 191 9.14 11.08 25.65
C GLY A 191 8.23 10.07 24.95
N ASP A 192 8.68 8.82 24.73
CA ASP A 192 7.81 7.76 24.23
C ASP A 192 6.72 7.44 25.27
N ALA A 193 5.55 7.00 24.80
CA ALA A 193 4.47 6.59 25.68
C ALA A 193 3.66 5.44 25.07
N TYR A 194 3.31 4.45 25.89
CA TYR A 194 2.35 3.40 25.56
C TYR A 194 1.12 3.51 26.45
N LYS A 195 -0.06 3.32 25.88
CA LYS A 195 -1.32 3.18 26.61
C LYS A 195 -2.09 1.99 26.04
N GLY A 196 -2.31 0.97 26.85
CA GLY A 196 -2.99 -0.23 26.38
C GLY A 196 -2.90 -1.38 27.37
N THR A 197 -3.01 -2.58 26.83
CA THR A 197 -3.01 -3.81 27.64
C THR A 197 -1.58 -4.29 27.90
N PHE A 198 -1.37 -4.86 29.08
CA PHE A 198 -0.12 -5.44 29.55
C PHE A 198 -0.36 -6.89 29.96
N LEU A 199 0.63 -7.74 29.70
CA LEU A 199 0.68 -9.11 30.20
C LEU A 199 2.12 -9.42 30.59
N GLU A 200 2.34 -9.78 31.86
CA GLU A 200 3.66 -10.15 32.39
C GLU A 200 4.76 -9.13 32.08
N ASP A 201 4.52 -7.86 32.40
CA ASP A 201 5.46 -6.75 32.16
C ASP A 201 5.65 -6.32 30.68
N GLU A 202 4.96 -6.96 29.73
CA GLU A 202 5.08 -6.68 28.29
C GLU A 202 3.81 -6.08 27.70
N PHE A 203 3.94 -5.29 26.63
CA PHE A 203 2.80 -4.83 25.84
C PHE A 203 2.13 -6.02 25.16
N ASN A 204 0.81 -6.11 25.30
CA ASN A 204 0.02 -7.21 24.76
C ASN A 204 -1.39 -6.70 24.43
N GLY A 205 -2.16 -7.43 23.62
CA GLY A 205 -3.52 -7.05 23.25
C GLY A 205 -3.57 -5.69 22.52
N PHE A 206 -4.65 -4.94 22.67
CA PHE A 206 -4.76 -3.64 22.00
C PHE A 206 -4.07 -2.51 22.78
N GLY A 207 -3.40 -1.61 22.06
CA GLY A 207 -2.72 -0.46 22.64
C GLY A 207 -2.29 0.60 21.62
N VAL A 208 -1.99 1.78 22.14
CA VAL A 208 -1.50 2.94 21.41
C VAL A 208 -0.09 3.25 21.90
N PHE A 209 0.87 3.29 20.98
CA PHE A 209 2.21 3.78 21.24
C PHE A 209 2.42 5.11 20.51
N THR A 210 2.76 6.14 21.26
CA THR A 210 3.16 7.46 20.76
C THR A 210 4.66 7.59 20.94
N TYR A 211 5.38 7.77 19.85
CA TYR A 211 6.83 7.95 19.85
C TYR A 211 7.18 9.41 20.16
N ALA A 212 8.36 9.66 20.70
CA ALA A 212 8.83 11.00 21.02
C ALA A 212 8.92 11.93 19.79
N ASN A 213 9.11 11.37 18.59
CA ASN A 213 9.08 12.10 17.32
C ASN A 213 7.66 12.46 16.84
N GLY A 214 6.62 11.99 17.56
CA GLY A 214 5.21 12.20 17.24
C GLY A 214 4.55 11.05 16.47
N ASP A 215 5.33 10.10 15.96
CA ASP A 215 4.77 8.93 15.27
C ASP A 215 3.82 8.17 16.21
N LYS A 216 2.86 7.46 15.63
CA LYS A 216 1.83 6.78 16.40
C LYS A 216 1.49 5.43 15.80
N TYR A 217 1.64 4.37 16.60
CA TYR A 217 1.04 3.07 16.32
C TYR A 217 -0.21 2.87 17.17
N GLU A 218 -1.29 2.42 16.56
CA GLU A 218 -2.55 2.05 17.25
C GLU A 218 -3.02 0.70 16.69
N GLY A 219 -3.03 -0.33 17.54
CA GLY A 219 -3.34 -1.67 17.07
C GLY A 219 -3.09 -2.74 18.12
N GLU A 220 -3.07 -3.97 17.63
CA GLU A 220 -2.77 -5.17 18.40
C GLU A 220 -1.26 -5.33 18.65
N TRP A 221 -0.92 -5.90 19.81
CA TRP A 221 0.41 -6.12 20.33
C TRP A 221 0.56 -7.55 20.83
N LEU A 222 1.72 -8.14 20.58
CA LEU A 222 2.10 -9.44 21.14
C LEU A 222 3.57 -9.41 21.54
N GLU A 223 3.86 -9.66 22.81
CA GLU A 223 5.24 -9.67 23.36
C GLU A 223 6.05 -8.43 22.96
N GLY A 224 5.42 -7.26 23.12
CA GLY A 224 6.03 -5.97 22.82
C GLY A 224 6.23 -5.67 21.33
N ALA A 225 5.66 -6.46 20.41
CA ALA A 225 5.67 -6.19 18.97
C ALA A 225 4.30 -5.76 18.46
N HIS A 226 4.27 -4.97 17.39
CA HIS A 226 3.09 -4.86 16.52
C HIS A 226 2.76 -6.26 15.96
N ASN A 227 1.54 -6.71 16.17
CA ASN A 227 1.09 -8.04 15.74
C ASN A 227 -0.42 -8.03 15.59
N GLY A 228 -0.99 -8.64 14.55
CA GLY A 228 -2.43 -8.53 14.26
C GLY A 228 -2.75 -7.26 13.48
N ARG A 229 -3.93 -6.65 13.66
CA ARG A 229 -4.29 -5.43 12.93
C ARG A 229 -3.86 -4.17 13.65
N GLY A 230 -3.36 -3.19 12.89
CA GLY A 230 -2.92 -1.93 13.44
C GLY A 230 -2.61 -0.87 12.39
N LYS A 231 -2.52 0.37 12.87
CA LYS A 231 -2.26 1.55 12.05
C LYS A 231 -1.04 2.30 12.57
N LEU A 232 -0.03 2.47 11.72
CA LEU A 232 1.13 3.32 11.96
C LEU A 232 0.98 4.62 11.18
N THR A 233 1.10 5.74 11.88
CA THR A 233 1.09 7.10 11.29
C THR A 233 2.41 7.79 11.59
N TYR A 234 3.08 8.27 10.55
CA TYR A 234 4.30 9.06 10.66
C TYR A 234 3.93 10.53 10.79
N ALA A 235 4.40 11.20 11.84
CA ALA A 235 3.96 12.56 12.17
C ALA A 235 4.57 13.62 11.27
N ASP A 236 5.78 13.39 10.76
CA ASP A 236 6.52 14.33 9.92
C ASP A 236 5.92 14.47 8.51
N SER A 237 5.51 13.35 7.94
CA SER A 237 5.14 13.17 6.55
C SER A 237 3.64 12.93 6.37
N GLY A 238 2.94 12.52 7.44
CA GLY A 238 1.55 12.06 7.38
C GLY A 238 1.41 10.71 6.68
N HIS A 239 2.52 10.03 6.36
CA HIS A 239 2.49 8.69 5.80
C HIS A 239 1.77 7.75 6.75
N CYS A 240 1.06 6.79 6.19
CA CYS A 240 0.19 5.92 6.96
C CYS A 240 0.19 4.52 6.39
N TYR A 241 0.33 3.53 7.26
CA TYR A 241 0.01 2.14 6.98
C TYR A 241 -1.11 1.67 7.91
N ASP A 242 -2.18 1.13 7.35
CA ASP A 242 -3.31 0.54 8.06
C ASP A 242 -3.51 -0.89 7.54
N GLY A 243 -3.17 -1.90 8.34
CA GLY A 243 -3.14 -3.28 7.86
C GLY A 243 -2.74 -4.30 8.91
N GLU A 244 -2.34 -5.48 8.44
CA GLU A 244 -1.88 -6.59 9.27
C GLU A 244 -0.37 -6.51 9.53
N TRP A 245 0.02 -6.95 10.72
CA TRP A 245 1.37 -6.91 11.24
C TRP A 245 1.76 -8.26 11.81
N VAL A 246 3.02 -8.65 11.62
CA VAL A 246 3.64 -9.77 12.34
C VAL A 246 5.04 -9.35 12.74
N ASN A 247 5.29 -9.31 14.06
CA ASN A 247 6.60 -8.97 14.61
C ASN A 247 7.16 -7.67 14.04
N ASP A 248 6.38 -6.59 14.10
CA ASP A 248 6.75 -5.24 13.64
C ASP A 248 6.83 -5.08 12.11
N GLN A 249 6.55 -6.13 11.33
CA GLN A 249 6.57 -6.09 9.87
C GLN A 249 5.15 -6.08 9.29
N LYS A 250 4.95 -5.27 8.24
CA LYS A 250 3.74 -5.28 7.41
C LYS A 250 3.59 -6.66 6.76
N GLN A 251 2.42 -7.27 6.91
CA GLN A 251 2.07 -8.58 6.37
C GLN A 251 0.61 -8.57 5.92
N GLY A 252 0.15 -9.61 5.23
CA GLY A 252 -1.27 -9.82 4.94
C GLY A 252 -1.90 -8.65 4.17
N ARG A 253 -3.18 -8.33 4.44
CA ARG A 253 -3.86 -7.19 3.79
C ARG A 253 -3.53 -5.88 4.48
N GLY A 254 -3.27 -4.84 3.69
CA GLY A 254 -3.08 -3.50 4.22
C GLY A 254 -3.12 -2.40 3.17
N LYS A 255 -3.36 -1.18 3.65
CA LYS A 255 -3.34 0.03 2.85
C LYS A 255 -2.23 0.97 3.31
N TYR A 256 -1.35 1.32 2.39
CA TYR A 256 -0.38 2.40 2.56
C TYR A 256 -0.87 3.67 1.86
N THR A 257 -0.71 4.82 2.50
CA THR A 257 -1.06 6.12 1.96
C THR A 257 0.04 7.11 2.30
N CYS A 258 0.62 7.74 1.29
CA CYS A 258 1.43 8.94 1.42
C CYS A 258 0.86 10.05 0.52
N LYS A 259 1.58 11.17 0.38
CA LYS A 259 1.17 12.28 -0.47
C LYS A 259 1.28 11.91 -1.96
N GLU A 260 2.32 11.16 -2.31
CA GLU A 260 2.70 10.81 -3.68
C GLU A 260 1.93 9.60 -4.22
N PHE A 261 1.54 8.65 -3.37
CA PHE A 261 0.82 7.47 -3.83
C PHE A 261 0.00 6.79 -2.72
N SER A 262 -0.86 5.86 -3.15
CA SER A 262 -1.47 4.89 -2.24
C SER A 262 -1.42 3.48 -2.81
N TYR A 263 -1.28 2.50 -1.93
CA TYR A 263 -1.34 1.09 -2.27
C TYR A 263 -2.34 0.38 -1.35
N ASP A 264 -3.28 -0.36 -1.92
CA ASP A 264 -4.21 -1.23 -1.21
C ASP A 264 -4.07 -2.65 -1.74
N GLY A 265 -3.44 -3.53 -0.95
CA GLY A 265 -3.02 -4.83 -1.46
C GLY A 265 -2.49 -5.79 -0.40
N ASP A 266 -1.93 -6.89 -0.88
CA ASP A 266 -1.23 -7.84 -0.02
C ASP A 266 0.19 -7.34 0.26
N TRP A 267 0.70 -7.70 1.43
CA TRP A 267 2.01 -7.36 1.95
C TRP A 267 2.70 -8.63 2.44
N LYS A 268 4.01 -8.69 2.21
CA LYS A 268 4.84 -9.78 2.70
C LYS A 268 6.22 -9.26 3.08
N ASP A 269 6.62 -9.54 4.32
CA ASP A 269 7.93 -9.19 4.87
C ASP A 269 8.26 -7.68 4.73
N GLY A 270 7.24 -6.82 4.82
CA GLY A 270 7.36 -5.37 4.65
C GLY A 270 7.11 -4.86 3.22
N TYR A 271 7.08 -5.74 2.22
CA TYR A 271 7.01 -5.39 0.80
C TYR A 271 5.61 -5.60 0.21
N MET A 272 5.22 -4.80 -0.77
CA MET A 272 4.04 -5.03 -1.61
C MET A 272 4.20 -6.37 -2.35
N SER A 273 3.20 -7.23 -2.22
CA SER A 273 3.21 -8.58 -2.78
C SER A 273 1.79 -9.00 -3.15
N GLY A 274 1.62 -10.14 -3.82
CA GLY A 274 0.30 -10.69 -4.10
C GLY A 274 -0.56 -9.76 -4.96
N GLN A 275 -1.85 -9.59 -4.64
CA GLN A 275 -2.76 -8.72 -5.39
C GLN A 275 -2.85 -7.33 -4.75
N GLY A 276 -2.77 -6.29 -5.57
CA GLY A 276 -2.86 -4.92 -5.07
C GLY A 276 -3.26 -3.88 -6.12
N THR A 277 -3.78 -2.76 -5.63
CA THR A 277 -4.05 -1.56 -6.42
C THR A 277 -3.12 -0.45 -5.96
N TYR A 278 -2.29 0.05 -6.88
CA TYR A 278 -1.44 1.21 -6.68
C TYR A 278 -2.03 2.40 -7.43
N CYS A 279 -2.23 3.52 -6.74
CA CYS A 279 -2.63 4.79 -7.35
C CYS A 279 -1.45 5.75 -7.28
N TYR A 280 -0.99 6.19 -8.46
CA TYR A 280 0.10 7.14 -8.63
C TYR A 280 -0.39 8.59 -8.43
N GLU A 281 0.54 9.51 -8.12
CA GLU A 281 0.24 10.95 -7.94
C GLU A 281 -0.44 11.58 -9.16
N ASN A 282 -0.01 11.16 -10.35
CA ASN A 282 -0.54 11.65 -11.63
C ASN A 282 -1.96 11.14 -11.96
N GLY A 283 -2.53 10.28 -11.10
CA GLY A 283 -3.85 9.67 -11.29
C GLY A 283 -3.84 8.32 -12.02
N ASP A 284 -2.68 7.87 -12.50
CA ASP A 284 -2.53 6.53 -13.05
C ASP A 284 -2.81 5.47 -11.98
N LYS A 285 -3.20 4.27 -12.41
CA LYS A 285 -3.43 3.15 -11.51
C LYS A 285 -2.89 1.85 -12.08
N TYR A 286 -2.21 1.08 -11.25
CA TYR A 286 -1.91 -0.32 -11.52
C TYR A 286 -2.78 -1.21 -10.65
N ILE A 287 -3.43 -2.20 -11.24
CA ILE A 287 -4.26 -3.20 -10.56
C ILE A 287 -3.77 -4.56 -11.01
N GLY A 288 -3.12 -5.32 -10.12
CA GLY A 288 -2.54 -6.59 -10.52
C GLY A 288 -1.67 -7.23 -9.48
N THR A 289 -0.77 -8.08 -9.96
CA THR A 289 0.11 -8.87 -9.10
C THR A 289 1.42 -8.11 -8.80
N TRP A 290 1.89 -8.23 -7.56
CA TRP A 290 3.08 -7.58 -7.05
C TRP A 290 4.05 -8.61 -6.51
N LEU A 291 5.35 -8.35 -6.68
CA LEU A 291 6.42 -9.14 -6.10
C LEU A 291 7.54 -8.20 -5.66
N ASN A 292 7.75 -8.09 -4.34
CA ASN A 292 8.81 -7.28 -3.73
C ASN A 292 8.81 -5.84 -4.29
N ASP A 293 7.69 -5.15 -4.13
CA ASP A 293 7.46 -3.77 -4.59
C ASP A 293 7.45 -3.54 -6.11
N ARG A 294 7.44 -4.61 -6.91
CA ARG A 294 7.39 -4.51 -8.37
C ARG A 294 6.13 -5.13 -8.94
N GLU A 295 5.58 -4.46 -9.93
CA GLU A 295 4.53 -5.01 -10.80
C GLU A 295 5.07 -6.29 -11.47
N HIS A 296 4.31 -7.37 -11.34
CA HIS A 296 4.72 -8.70 -11.77
C HIS A 296 3.50 -9.50 -12.22
N GLY A 297 3.68 -10.59 -12.96
CA GLY A 297 2.58 -11.48 -13.34
C GLY A 297 1.52 -10.77 -14.19
N GLN A 298 0.24 -10.94 -13.86
CA GLN A 298 -0.87 -10.32 -14.60
C GLN A 298 -1.28 -9.00 -13.94
N GLY A 299 -1.54 -7.98 -14.75
CA GLY A 299 -2.02 -6.69 -14.27
C GLY A 299 -2.58 -5.75 -15.34
N THR A 300 -3.37 -4.79 -14.87
CA THR A 300 -4.02 -3.74 -15.64
C THR A 300 -3.46 -2.39 -15.23
N TYR A 301 -2.91 -1.63 -16.17
CA TYR A 301 -2.51 -0.24 -15.97
C TYR A 301 -3.52 0.69 -16.63
N LEU A 302 -4.10 1.58 -15.83
CA LEU A 302 -5.04 2.60 -16.24
C LEU A 302 -4.32 3.94 -16.22
N PHE A 303 -4.18 4.56 -17.39
CA PHE A 303 -3.56 5.88 -17.50
C PHE A 303 -4.61 6.95 -17.19
N ALA A 304 -4.22 8.03 -16.52
CA ALA A 304 -5.08 9.17 -16.22
C ALA A 304 -5.65 9.82 -17.49
N GLU A 305 -4.90 9.76 -18.59
CA GLU A 305 -5.29 10.23 -19.92
C GLU A 305 -6.29 9.30 -20.64
N GLY A 306 -6.65 8.17 -20.02
CA GLY A 306 -7.64 7.21 -20.50
C GLY A 306 -7.08 6.05 -21.33
N ASN A 307 -5.78 6.03 -21.62
CA ASN A 307 -5.15 4.82 -22.17
C ASN A 307 -5.26 3.68 -21.16
N LYS A 308 -5.14 2.44 -21.63
CA LYS A 308 -5.23 1.24 -20.79
C LYS A 308 -4.32 0.15 -21.32
N TYR A 309 -3.60 -0.53 -20.43
CA TYR A 309 -2.86 -1.75 -20.74
C TYR A 309 -3.36 -2.90 -19.86
N GLU A 310 -3.52 -4.09 -20.43
CA GLU A 310 -3.81 -5.32 -19.70
C GLU A 310 -2.87 -6.41 -20.19
N GLY A 311 -2.13 -7.05 -19.30
CA GLY A 311 -1.26 -8.14 -19.72
C GLY A 311 -0.24 -8.56 -18.69
N GLU A 312 0.80 -9.19 -19.20
CA GLU A 312 1.92 -9.69 -18.43
C GLU A 312 2.91 -8.57 -18.08
N TRP A 313 3.44 -8.66 -16.85
CA TRP A 313 4.40 -7.75 -16.23
C TRP A 313 5.55 -8.55 -15.64
N LYS A 314 6.76 -7.99 -15.73
CA LYS A 314 7.95 -8.54 -15.10
C LYS A 314 8.85 -7.39 -14.67
N ASP A 315 9.19 -7.37 -13.39
CA ASP A 315 10.12 -6.40 -12.79
C ASP A 315 9.74 -4.94 -13.07
N GLY A 316 8.44 -4.61 -13.02
CA GLY A 316 7.94 -3.25 -13.29
C GLY A 316 7.83 -2.89 -14.78
N MET A 317 7.99 -3.86 -15.69
CA MET A 317 7.92 -3.64 -17.13
C MET A 317 6.94 -4.58 -17.80
N ARG A 318 6.18 -4.07 -18.77
CA ARG A 318 5.33 -4.86 -19.66
C ARG A 318 6.20 -5.85 -20.43
N ASN A 319 5.92 -7.13 -20.27
CA ASN A 319 6.69 -8.24 -20.81
C ASN A 319 5.74 -9.40 -21.05
N GLY A 320 5.87 -10.15 -22.16
CA GLY A 320 4.95 -11.25 -22.48
C GLY A 320 3.74 -10.76 -23.28
N LYS A 321 2.57 -11.38 -23.14
CA LYS A 321 1.38 -10.97 -23.92
C LYS A 321 0.63 -9.83 -23.25
N GLY A 322 0.12 -8.90 -24.05
CA GLY A 322 -0.68 -7.79 -23.54
C GLY A 322 -1.48 -7.04 -24.59
N LEU A 323 -2.57 -6.43 -24.12
CA LEU A 323 -3.50 -5.58 -24.87
C LEU A 323 -3.36 -4.13 -24.39
N TYR A 324 -2.95 -3.25 -25.30
CA TYR A 324 -2.94 -1.80 -25.08
C TYR A 324 -4.10 -1.16 -25.85
N MET A 325 -4.83 -0.25 -25.22
CA MET A 325 -6.00 0.43 -25.76
C MET A 325 -5.86 1.93 -25.56
N HIS A 326 -6.10 2.69 -26.63
CA HIS A 326 -6.21 4.14 -26.62
C HIS A 326 -7.69 4.57 -26.54
N PRO A 327 -7.99 5.74 -25.97
CA PRO A 327 -9.35 6.29 -25.93
C PRO A 327 -10.00 6.49 -27.31
N ASN A 328 -9.17 6.70 -28.34
CA ASN A 328 -9.63 6.88 -29.73
C ASN A 328 -10.07 5.56 -30.42
N GLY A 329 -9.98 4.42 -29.71
CA GLY A 329 -10.31 3.09 -30.23
C GLY A 329 -9.15 2.33 -30.86
N GLU A 330 -7.97 2.95 -30.99
CA GLU A 330 -6.76 2.25 -31.41
C GLU A 330 -6.34 1.24 -30.35
N LYS A 331 -5.83 0.09 -30.77
CA LYS A 331 -5.36 -0.93 -29.84
C LYS A 331 -4.25 -1.79 -30.43
N TYR A 332 -3.40 -2.29 -29.55
CA TYR A 332 -2.37 -3.27 -29.86
C TYR A 332 -2.59 -4.52 -29.02
N ASP A 333 -2.73 -5.67 -29.67
CA ASP A 333 -2.84 -6.98 -29.04
C ASP A 333 -1.65 -7.84 -29.50
N GLY A 334 -0.68 -8.08 -28.62
CA GLY A 334 0.55 -8.75 -29.02
C GLY A 334 1.55 -8.97 -27.90
N GLU A 335 2.76 -9.33 -28.30
CA GLU A 335 3.90 -9.53 -27.41
C GLU A 335 4.59 -8.21 -27.03
N TRP A 336 5.12 -8.16 -25.82
CA TRP A 336 5.78 -7.02 -25.21
C TRP A 336 7.12 -7.46 -24.63
N LYS A 337 8.10 -6.57 -24.71
CA LYS A 337 9.40 -6.75 -24.07
C LYS A 337 9.91 -5.40 -23.60
N ASP A 338 10.27 -5.32 -22.33
CA ASP A 338 10.85 -4.11 -21.73
C ASP A 338 10.06 -2.84 -22.07
N ASN A 339 8.73 -2.89 -21.89
CA ASN A 339 7.77 -1.83 -22.22
C ASN A 339 7.55 -1.50 -23.70
N MET A 340 8.16 -2.22 -24.64
CA MET A 340 8.00 -2.00 -26.09
C MET A 340 7.22 -3.15 -26.74
N LYS A 341 6.45 -2.84 -27.80
CA LYS A 341 5.84 -3.87 -28.66
C LYS A 341 6.96 -4.69 -29.30
N HIS A 342 6.87 -6.01 -29.22
CA HIS A 342 7.89 -6.92 -29.70
C HIS A 342 7.24 -8.21 -30.20
N GLY A 343 7.95 -9.05 -30.94
CA GLY A 343 7.45 -10.37 -31.35
C GLY A 343 6.19 -10.29 -32.22
N LYS A 344 5.22 -11.18 -32.02
CA LYS A 344 3.98 -11.21 -32.82
C LYS A 344 2.91 -10.30 -32.21
N GLY A 345 2.21 -9.53 -33.06
CA GLY A 345 1.11 -8.70 -32.60
C GLY A 345 0.21 -8.16 -33.70
N THR A 346 -0.99 -7.70 -33.30
CA THR A 346 -1.95 -7.02 -34.15
C THR A 346 -2.21 -5.61 -33.65
N TYR A 347 -1.99 -4.60 -34.50
CA TYR A 347 -2.40 -3.22 -34.25
C TYR A 347 -3.67 -2.92 -35.02
N PHE A 348 -4.66 -2.34 -34.35
CA PHE A 348 -5.93 -1.88 -34.90
C PHE A 348 -5.94 -0.36 -34.87
N TYR A 349 -6.12 0.25 -36.05
CA TYR A 349 -6.14 1.70 -36.22
C TYR A 349 -7.55 2.26 -36.02
N ALA A 350 -7.67 3.52 -35.61
CA ALA A 350 -8.97 4.20 -35.49
C ALA A 350 -9.72 4.28 -36.83
N SER A 351 -8.99 4.20 -37.95
CA SER A 351 -9.56 4.12 -39.30
C SER A 351 -10.31 2.81 -39.59
N GLY A 352 -10.19 1.79 -38.73
CA GLY A 352 -10.69 0.43 -38.98
C GLY A 352 -9.71 -0.47 -39.74
N ALA A 353 -8.57 0.05 -40.17
CA ALA A 353 -7.47 -0.78 -40.68
C ALA A 353 -6.81 -1.58 -39.55
N SER A 354 -6.04 -2.61 -39.90
CA SER A 354 -5.21 -3.37 -38.96
C SER A 354 -3.94 -3.90 -39.61
N TYR A 355 -2.92 -4.14 -38.78
CA TYR A 355 -1.70 -4.84 -39.17
C TYR A 355 -1.46 -5.99 -38.20
N THR A 356 -1.31 -7.21 -38.71
CA THR A 356 -0.92 -8.41 -37.95
C THR A 356 0.45 -8.88 -38.45
N GLY A 357 1.47 -8.87 -37.61
CA GLY A 357 2.82 -9.25 -38.04
C GLY A 357 3.88 -9.21 -36.95
N ASP A 358 5.14 -9.13 -37.37
CA ASP A 358 6.28 -9.01 -36.47
C ASP A 358 6.48 -7.55 -36.01
N TRP A 359 6.89 -7.41 -34.75
CA TRP A 359 7.19 -6.16 -34.08
C TRP A 359 8.57 -6.23 -33.46
N GLN A 360 9.30 -5.13 -33.52
CA GLN A 360 10.60 -4.99 -32.87
C GLN A 360 10.70 -3.57 -32.35
N ASP A 361 10.86 -3.42 -31.03
CA ASP A 361 11.14 -2.15 -30.37
C ASP A 361 10.17 -1.02 -30.79
N ASP A 362 8.87 -1.33 -30.69
CA ASP A 362 7.71 -0.49 -31.08
C ASP A 362 7.48 -0.27 -32.58
N VAL A 363 8.34 -0.79 -33.45
CA VAL A 363 8.17 -0.67 -34.90
C VAL A 363 7.70 -1.97 -35.55
N MET A 364 6.83 -1.84 -36.56
CA MET A 364 6.51 -2.97 -37.44
C MET A 364 7.81 -3.46 -38.10
N HIS A 365 8.00 -4.78 -38.09
CA HIS A 365 9.18 -5.44 -38.62
C HIS A 365 8.77 -6.72 -39.36
N GLY A 366 9.70 -7.36 -40.07
CA GLY A 366 9.49 -8.68 -40.63
C GLY A 366 8.28 -8.78 -41.56
N LYS A 367 7.61 -9.93 -41.57
CA LYS A 367 6.46 -10.18 -42.44
C LYS A 367 5.15 -10.01 -41.68
N GLY A 368 4.16 -9.45 -42.33
CA GLY A 368 2.82 -9.31 -41.77
C GLY A 368 1.74 -9.14 -42.83
N ILE A 369 0.50 -9.05 -42.37
CA ILE A 369 -0.68 -8.80 -43.18
C ILE A 369 -1.26 -7.44 -42.77
N TYR A 370 -1.34 -6.51 -43.72
CA TYR A 370 -2.06 -5.27 -43.55
C TYR A 370 -3.47 -5.41 -44.13
N THR A 371 -4.49 -5.21 -43.29
CA THR A 371 -5.90 -5.21 -43.68
C THR A 371 -6.43 -3.77 -43.63
N TYR A 372 -6.85 -3.23 -44.77
CA TYR A 372 -7.46 -1.91 -44.84
C TYR A 372 -8.86 -1.90 -44.22
N SER A 373 -9.37 -0.72 -43.90
CA SER A 373 -10.77 -0.51 -43.46
C SER A 373 -11.79 -1.11 -44.43
N SER A 374 -11.47 -1.12 -45.73
CA SER A 374 -12.24 -1.76 -46.81
C SER A 374 -12.23 -3.29 -46.78
N GLY A 375 -11.39 -3.92 -45.96
CA GLY A 375 -11.17 -5.37 -45.92
C GLY A 375 -10.13 -5.91 -46.91
N LYS A 376 -9.57 -5.07 -47.80
CA LYS A 376 -8.47 -5.47 -48.69
C LYS A 376 -7.23 -5.83 -47.87
N LYS A 377 -6.59 -6.96 -48.20
CA LYS A 377 -5.42 -7.48 -47.49
C LYS A 377 -4.16 -7.43 -48.35
N TYR A 378 -3.02 -7.20 -47.71
CA TYR A 378 -1.71 -7.19 -48.36
C TYR A 378 -0.71 -7.92 -47.49
N ASP A 379 0.09 -8.80 -48.10
CA ASP A 379 1.35 -9.24 -47.53
C ASP A 379 2.31 -8.06 -47.56
N VAL A 380 2.88 -7.73 -46.41
CA VAL A 380 3.81 -6.61 -46.26
C VAL A 380 5.07 -7.09 -45.55
N THR A 381 6.22 -6.62 -46.02
CA THR A 381 7.50 -6.79 -45.34
C THR A 381 7.98 -5.43 -44.85
N PHE A 382 8.26 -5.32 -43.55
CA PHE A 382 8.83 -4.12 -42.94
C PHE A 382 10.28 -4.34 -42.52
N ASN A 383 11.10 -3.32 -42.70
CA ASN A 383 12.44 -3.23 -42.12
C ASN A 383 12.53 -1.92 -41.32
N ASN A 384 12.65 -2.03 -40.00
CA ASN A 384 12.68 -0.91 -39.06
C ASN A 384 11.56 0.11 -39.30
N GLY A 385 10.31 -0.37 -39.34
CA GLY A 385 9.12 0.47 -39.56
C GLY A 385 8.91 0.95 -41.00
N LYS A 386 9.86 0.73 -41.92
CA LYS A 386 9.71 1.08 -43.34
C LYS A 386 9.21 -0.12 -44.14
N CYS A 387 8.11 0.05 -44.85
CA CYS A 387 7.61 -0.97 -45.77
C CYS A 387 8.58 -1.11 -46.95
N VAL A 388 9.15 -2.30 -47.13
CA VAL A 388 10.08 -2.63 -48.22
C VAL A 388 9.43 -3.49 -49.29
N GLU A 389 8.33 -4.17 -48.98
CA GLU A 389 7.58 -5.01 -49.90
C GLU A 389 6.08 -4.96 -49.55
N LYS A 390 5.21 -4.84 -50.57
CA LYS A 390 3.75 -4.87 -50.43
C LYS A 390 3.15 -5.63 -51.61
N VAL A 391 2.52 -6.77 -51.33
CA VAL A 391 1.88 -7.64 -52.33
C VAL A 391 0.41 -7.80 -51.98
N SER A 392 -0.50 -7.55 -52.93
CA SER A 392 -1.93 -7.70 -52.69
C SER A 392 -2.29 -9.17 -52.51
N LEU A 393 -2.94 -9.49 -51.39
CA LEU A 393 -3.59 -10.78 -51.20
C LEU A 393 -4.93 -10.70 -51.93
N ALA A 394 -4.96 -11.21 -53.17
CA ALA A 394 -6.20 -11.38 -53.89
C ALA A 394 -7.17 -12.19 -53.01
N ALA A 395 -8.35 -11.63 -52.72
CA ALA A 395 -9.37 -12.34 -51.98
C ALA A 395 -9.65 -13.66 -52.70
N GLY A 396 -9.42 -14.79 -52.02
CA GLY A 396 -9.78 -16.10 -52.55
C GLY A 396 -11.23 -16.05 -53.03
N ALA A 397 -11.41 -16.23 -54.34
CA ALA A 397 -12.70 -16.27 -54.99
C ALA A 397 -13.50 -17.46 -54.45
N THR A 398 -14.30 -17.23 -53.41
CA THR A 398 -15.50 -18.04 -53.20
C THR A 398 -16.53 -17.51 -54.18
N ALA A 399 -16.95 -18.38 -55.09
CA ALA A 399 -17.86 -18.06 -56.17
C ALA A 399 -19.14 -17.44 -55.62
N ALA A 400 -19.30 -16.13 -55.82
CA ALA A 400 -20.60 -15.48 -55.75
C ALA A 400 -21.48 -16.07 -56.86
N PRO A 401 -22.78 -16.31 -56.60
CA PRO A 401 -23.69 -16.79 -57.64
C PRO A 401 -23.76 -15.77 -58.78
N ALA A 402 -23.99 -16.29 -59.99
CA ALA A 402 -23.95 -15.57 -61.26
C ALA A 402 -24.46 -14.11 -61.16
N GLN A 403 -23.59 -13.18 -61.56
CA GLN A 403 -23.90 -11.77 -61.77
C GLN A 403 -25.13 -11.61 -62.69
N PRO A 404 -26.16 -10.84 -62.30
CA PRO A 404 -26.96 -10.14 -63.29
C PRO A 404 -26.11 -9.03 -63.90
N SER A 405 -26.18 -8.90 -65.23
CA SER A 405 -25.48 -7.88 -66.02
C SER A 405 -25.61 -6.47 -65.44
N ALA A 406 -24.54 -5.68 -65.56
CA ALA A 406 -24.46 -4.29 -65.11
C ALA A 406 -25.72 -3.46 -65.51
N PRO A 407 -26.32 -2.69 -64.58
CA PRO A 407 -27.38 -1.78 -64.96
C PRO A 407 -26.80 -0.64 -65.80
N ALA A 408 -27.48 -0.31 -66.89
CA ALA A 408 -27.19 0.86 -67.71
C ALA A 408 -27.31 2.15 -66.87
N ALA A 409 -26.72 3.24 -67.37
CA ALA A 409 -26.62 4.58 -66.75
C ALA A 409 -27.95 5.23 -66.25
N ALA A 410 -29.10 4.55 -66.35
CA ALA A 410 -30.40 5.00 -65.88
C ALA A 410 -30.63 4.84 -64.37
N ASP A 411 -29.94 3.91 -63.68
CA ASP A 411 -30.19 3.52 -62.27
C ASP A 411 -29.26 4.19 -61.24
N MET A 412 -28.76 5.39 -61.52
CA MET A 412 -27.88 6.11 -60.59
C MET A 412 -28.70 6.80 -59.47
N PRO A 413 -28.42 6.53 -58.17
CA PRO A 413 -29.03 7.21 -57.03
C PRO A 413 -28.98 8.73 -57.13
N ALA A 414 -30.04 9.41 -56.66
CA ALA A 414 -30.18 10.86 -56.77
C ALA A 414 -29.01 11.64 -56.14
N TRP A 415 -28.46 11.15 -55.03
CA TRP A 415 -27.31 11.79 -54.38
C TRP A 415 -26.04 11.73 -55.25
N ILE A 416 -25.83 10.67 -56.04
CA ILE A 416 -24.69 10.55 -56.98
C ILE A 416 -24.91 11.44 -58.20
N LYS A 417 -26.15 11.52 -58.73
CA LYS A 417 -26.48 12.40 -59.86
C LYS A 417 -26.19 13.87 -59.55
N ASN A 418 -26.43 14.28 -58.31
CA ASN A 418 -26.29 15.65 -57.83
C ASN A 418 -24.87 15.99 -57.36
N LEU A 419 -23.93 15.04 -57.36
CA LEU A 419 -22.53 15.32 -57.05
C LEU A 419 -21.87 16.12 -58.21
N PRO A 420 -21.12 17.19 -57.90
CA PRO A 420 -20.40 17.98 -58.90
C PRO A 420 -19.09 17.29 -59.32
N ILE A 421 -19.22 16.10 -59.90
CA ILE A 421 -18.13 15.25 -60.41
C ILE A 421 -18.48 14.74 -61.82
N ASP A 422 -17.47 14.33 -62.59
CA ASP A 422 -17.68 13.82 -63.94
C ASP A 422 -18.36 12.43 -63.97
N ASP A 423 -18.86 12.04 -65.15
CA ASP A 423 -19.66 10.83 -65.32
C ASP A 423 -18.84 9.53 -65.20
N GLU A 424 -17.53 9.58 -65.48
CA GLU A 424 -16.61 8.46 -65.23
C GLU A 424 -16.49 8.19 -63.72
N MET A 425 -16.37 9.24 -62.90
CA MET A 425 -16.32 9.14 -61.44
C MET A 425 -17.65 8.66 -60.86
N LYS A 426 -18.79 9.15 -61.36
CA LYS A 426 -20.11 8.65 -60.94
C LYS A 426 -20.28 7.17 -61.25
N ALA A 427 -19.71 6.68 -62.35
CA ALA A 427 -19.72 5.26 -62.68
C ALA A 427 -18.92 4.41 -61.67
N ILE A 428 -17.88 4.95 -61.02
CA ILE A 428 -17.13 4.25 -59.96
C ILE A 428 -18.03 4.01 -58.74
N PHE A 429 -18.81 5.01 -58.30
CA PHE A 429 -19.73 4.84 -57.16
C PHE A 429 -20.77 3.74 -57.41
N VAL A 430 -21.32 3.69 -58.63
CA VAL A 430 -22.33 2.69 -59.02
C VAL A 430 -21.69 1.30 -59.18
N LYS A 431 -20.51 1.22 -59.80
CA LYS A 431 -19.75 -0.02 -60.00
C LYS A 431 -19.33 -0.66 -58.68
N GLU A 432 -18.82 0.16 -57.75
CA GLU A 432 -18.30 -0.29 -56.46
C GLU A 432 -19.40 -0.36 -55.37
N ARG A 433 -20.66 -0.07 -55.71
CA ARG A 433 -21.84 -0.08 -54.81
C ARG A 433 -21.62 0.70 -53.50
N ILE A 434 -20.92 1.83 -53.58
CA ILE A 434 -20.63 2.68 -52.42
C ILE A 434 -21.86 3.54 -52.13
N ASP A 435 -22.45 3.37 -50.95
CA ASP A 435 -23.55 4.24 -50.49
C ASP A 435 -23.04 5.55 -49.86
N GLU A 436 -23.95 6.51 -49.68
CA GLU A 436 -23.65 7.86 -49.18
C GLU A 436 -22.99 7.82 -47.78
N LYS A 437 -23.37 6.84 -46.93
CA LYS A 437 -22.83 6.67 -45.59
C LYS A 437 -21.43 6.06 -45.60
N ALA A 438 -21.20 5.07 -46.46
CA ALA A 438 -19.91 4.44 -46.68
C ALA A 438 -18.88 5.45 -47.20
N TYR A 439 -19.26 6.29 -48.17
CA TYR A 439 -18.38 7.33 -48.71
C TYR A 439 -17.94 8.37 -47.66
N LEU A 440 -18.83 8.72 -46.74
CA LEU A 440 -18.53 9.66 -45.64
C LEU A 440 -17.62 9.07 -44.57
N LEU A 441 -17.56 7.74 -44.43
CA LEU A 441 -16.76 7.03 -43.44
C LEU A 441 -15.37 6.63 -43.95
N LEU A 442 -15.14 6.62 -45.27
CA LEU A 442 -13.83 6.33 -45.85
C LEU A 442 -12.78 7.37 -45.42
N SER A 443 -11.57 6.93 -45.08
CA SER A 443 -10.47 7.85 -44.79
C SER A 443 -9.99 8.57 -46.05
N GLY A 444 -9.29 9.70 -45.89
CA GLY A 444 -8.72 10.40 -47.05
C GLY A 444 -7.70 9.55 -47.83
N ASP A 445 -7.00 8.66 -47.13
CA ASP A 445 -6.05 7.74 -47.75
C ASP A 445 -6.80 6.59 -48.48
N ASP A 446 -7.94 6.11 -47.98
CA ASP A 446 -8.80 5.13 -48.67
C ASP A 446 -9.42 5.71 -49.95
N LEU A 447 -9.86 6.97 -49.91
CA LEU A 447 -10.38 7.68 -51.08
C LEU A 447 -9.30 7.80 -52.15
N LYS A 448 -8.07 8.17 -51.76
CA LYS A 448 -6.94 8.28 -52.67
C LYS A 448 -6.54 6.93 -53.28
N GLU A 449 -6.59 5.84 -52.50
CA GLU A 449 -6.25 4.47 -52.95
C GLU A 449 -7.35 3.84 -53.83
N LEU A 450 -8.61 4.24 -53.64
CA LEU A 450 -9.74 3.87 -54.51
C LEU A 450 -9.85 4.76 -55.78
N GLY A 451 -8.96 5.76 -55.93
CA GLY A 451 -8.97 6.69 -57.06
C GLY A 451 -10.01 7.81 -56.98
N PHE A 452 -10.59 8.04 -55.80
CA PHE A 452 -11.53 9.14 -55.56
C PHE A 452 -10.80 10.46 -55.27
N PRO A 453 -11.21 11.57 -55.89
CA PRO A 453 -10.71 12.89 -55.53
C PRO A 453 -11.20 13.30 -54.13
N LEU A 454 -10.34 13.97 -53.37
CA LEU A 454 -10.66 14.44 -52.01
C LEU A 454 -11.59 15.67 -52.01
N GLY A 455 -11.64 16.42 -53.11
CA GLY A 455 -12.42 17.66 -53.26
C GLY A 455 -13.95 17.49 -53.15
N PRO A 456 -14.57 16.50 -53.82
CA PRO A 456 -16.02 16.28 -53.80
C PRO A 456 -16.60 15.89 -52.44
N ARG A 457 -15.82 15.28 -51.55
CA ARG A 457 -16.26 14.96 -50.17
C ARG A 457 -16.59 16.23 -49.38
N LYS A 458 -15.79 17.29 -49.56
CA LYS A 458 -16.02 18.59 -48.90
C LYS A 458 -17.31 19.26 -49.41
N LEU A 459 -17.60 19.13 -50.70
CA LEU A 459 -18.82 19.66 -51.33
C LEU A 459 -20.07 18.85 -50.94
N LEU A 460 -19.96 17.53 -50.85
CA LEU A 460 -21.04 16.66 -50.36
C LEU A 460 -21.36 16.93 -48.88
N LEU A 461 -20.34 17.13 -48.04
CA LEU A 461 -20.55 17.54 -46.64
C LEU A 461 -21.24 18.91 -46.53
N GLN A 462 -20.94 19.86 -47.43
CA GLN A 462 -21.62 21.16 -47.50
C GLN A 462 -23.08 21.04 -48.00
N ASP A 463 -23.36 20.16 -48.96
CA ASP A 463 -24.72 19.86 -49.46
C ASP A 463 -25.57 19.11 -48.42
N ILE A 464 -24.98 18.19 -47.66
CA ILE A 464 -25.66 17.53 -46.53
C ILE A 464 -25.98 18.55 -45.42
N ALA A 465 -25.04 19.45 -45.10
CA ALA A 465 -25.26 20.50 -44.11
C ALA A 465 -26.34 21.51 -44.54
N SER A 466 -26.44 21.83 -45.84
CA SER A 466 -27.49 22.72 -46.38
C SER A 466 -28.87 22.05 -46.41
N ARG A 467 -28.95 20.74 -46.64
CA ARG A 467 -30.17 19.94 -46.52
C ARG A 467 -30.64 19.79 -45.06
N GLY A 468 -29.72 19.66 -44.13
CA GLY A 468 -30.01 19.67 -42.68
C GLY A 468 -30.53 21.02 -42.17
N GLY A 469 -30.11 22.12 -42.79
CA GLY A 469 -30.56 23.48 -42.47
C GLY A 469 -31.99 23.83 -42.93
N GLN A 470 -32.57 23.08 -43.87
CA GLN A 470 -33.96 23.28 -44.33
C GLN A 470 -35.00 22.51 -43.50
N SER A 471 -34.57 21.65 -42.56
CA SER A 471 -35.44 20.96 -41.61
C SER A 471 -35.64 21.72 -40.29
N ALA A 472 -34.82 22.75 -39.99
CA ALA A 472 -34.86 23.47 -38.72
C ALA A 472 -35.58 24.83 -38.78
N ALA A 473 -36.17 25.18 -39.93
CA ALA A 473 -36.92 26.44 -40.12
C ALA A 473 -38.44 26.25 -40.26
N ALA A 474 -38.96 25.05 -39.96
CA ALA A 474 -40.40 24.72 -40.07
C ALA A 474 -41.07 24.28 -38.75
N GLU A 475 -40.37 24.29 -37.61
CA GLU A 475 -40.98 24.10 -36.29
C GLU A 475 -40.63 25.29 -35.39
N GLY A 476 -41.31 26.41 -35.63
CA GLY A 476 -41.29 27.59 -34.77
C GLY A 476 -42.70 28.16 -34.70
N GLY A 477 -43.52 27.63 -33.79
CA GLY A 477 -44.83 28.18 -33.46
C GLY A 477 -45.77 27.16 -32.82
N GLY A 478 -45.94 27.23 -31.50
CA GLY A 478 -47.03 26.53 -30.79
C GLY A 478 -46.74 26.28 -29.31
N ASP A 479 -47.20 27.23 -28.48
CA ASP A 479 -47.60 27.17 -27.06
C ASP A 479 -47.57 25.79 -26.34
N GLU A 480 -46.82 25.66 -25.24
CA GLU A 480 -47.25 25.79 -23.81
C GLU A 480 -46.06 25.51 -22.86
#